data_AF-A0A9N9K9S3-F1
#
_entry.id   AF-A0A9N9K9S3-F1
#
_cell.length_a   1.000
_cell.length_b   1.000
_cell.length_c   1.000
_cell.angle_alpha   90.00
_cell.angle_beta   90.00
_cell.angle_gamma   90.00
#
_symmetry.space_group_name_H-M   'P 1'
#
loop_
_entity.id
_entity.type
_entity.pdbx_description
1 polymer ?
#
loop_
_entity_poly.entity_id
_entity_poly.type
_entity_poly.pdbx_seq_one_letter_code
_entity_poly.pdbx_strand_id
1 'polypeptide(L)'
;RLSMLLAKYVDDVVMSQNTRAIKSRKDSLWSLVEKLTFVFNHPNPTEHYLFENVPEINEEGIKNILSFYETGKLRFQEVLEEDVYKTKPQTSK
;
A
#
# COMPACT_ATOMS: atom_id res chain seq x y z
N ARG A 1 -2.94 0.30 14.42
CA ARG A 1 -3.08 -0.64 13.28
C ARG A 1 -2.33 -0.16 12.04
N LEU A 2 -2.32 1.15 11.74
CA LEU A 2 -1.62 1.70 10.58
C LEU A 2 -0.13 1.31 10.53
N SER A 3 0.62 1.47 11.62
CA SER A 3 2.04 1.08 11.64
C SER A 3 2.25 -0.43 11.40
N MET A 4 1.34 -1.29 11.86
CA MET A 4 1.37 -2.73 11.58
C MET A 4 0.97 -3.06 10.14
N LEU A 5 -0.03 -2.36 9.59
CA LEU A 5 -0.42 -2.47 8.18
C LEU A 5 0.75 -2.12 7.27
N LEU A 6 1.43 -1.00 7.56
CA LEU A 6 2.62 -0.57 6.83
C LEU A 6 3.76 -1.57 6.98
N ALA A 7 4.03 -2.06 8.19
CA ALA A 7 5.09 -3.05 8.44
C ALA A 7 4.83 -4.39 7.72
N LYS A 8 3.58 -4.88 7.71
CA LYS A 8 3.19 -6.07 6.95
C LYS A 8 3.45 -5.91 5.46
N TYR A 9 3.25 -4.70 4.93
CA TYR A 9 3.44 -4.43 3.51
C TYR A 9 4.93 -4.39 3.11
N VAL A 10 5.82 -3.98 4.02
CA VAL A 10 7.27 -3.95 3.77
C VAL A 10 8.00 -5.21 4.28
N ASP A 11 7.26 -6.28 4.55
CA ASP A 11 7.75 -7.55 5.13
C ASP A 11 8.68 -7.36 6.35
N ASP A 12 8.37 -6.34 7.15
CA ASP A 12 9.18 -6.00 8.32
C ASP A 12 8.60 -6.66 9.56
N VAL A 13 8.99 -7.93 9.74
CA VAL A 13 8.59 -8.79 10.86
C VAL A 13 9.07 -8.22 12.22
N VAL A 14 10.10 -7.37 12.20
CA VAL A 14 10.68 -6.77 13.40
C VAL A 14 10.32 -5.29 13.41
N MET A 15 9.30 -4.91 14.17
CA MET A 15 8.90 -3.51 14.41
C MET A 15 10.01 -2.73 15.12
N SER A 16 11.13 -2.46 14.43
CA SER A 16 12.26 -1.72 14.94
C SER A 16 11.78 -0.31 15.28
N GLN A 17 11.90 0.07 16.54
CA GLN A 17 11.47 1.38 17.04
C GLN A 17 12.52 2.48 16.78
N ASN A 18 13.63 2.16 16.11
CA ASN A 18 14.65 3.14 15.79
C ASN A 18 14.11 4.16 14.78
N THR A 19 14.17 5.45 15.14
CA THR A 19 13.69 6.58 14.32
C THR A 19 14.30 6.62 12.93
N ARG A 20 15.59 6.27 12.79
CA ARG A 20 16.27 6.20 11.47
C ARG A 20 15.68 5.09 10.60
N ALA A 21 15.44 3.92 11.19
CA ALA A 21 14.82 2.79 10.49
C ALA A 21 13.36 3.10 10.12
N ILE A 22 12.62 3.79 10.99
CA ILE A 22 11.25 4.29 10.68
C ILE A 22 11.28 5.23 9.47
N LYS A 23 12.18 6.23 9.46
CA LYS A 23 12.27 7.19 8.35
C LYS A 23 12.61 6.50 7.03
N SER A 24 13.66 5.67 7.02
CA SER A 24 14.07 4.93 5.83
C SER A 24 12.93 4.08 5.25
N ARG A 25 12.12 3.43 6.10
CA ARG A 25 10.96 2.64 5.64
C ARG A 25 9.88 3.48 4.99
N LYS A 26 9.58 4.65 5.58
CA LYS A 26 8.60 5.58 4.99
C LYS A 26 9.08 6.07 3.63
N ASP A 27 10.35 6.42 3.51
CA ASP A 27 10.94 6.90 2.26
C ASP A 27 10.93 5.81 1.17
N SER A 28 11.30 4.56 1.54
CA SER A 28 11.24 3.41 0.61
C SER A 28 9.81 3.09 0.18
N LEU A 29 8.87 3.09 1.11
CA LEU A 29 7.45 2.86 0.80
C LEU A 29 6.90 3.96 -0.10
N TRP A 30 7.25 5.22 0.18
CA TRP A 30 6.83 6.35 -0.64
C TRP A 30 7.35 6.23 -2.07
N SER A 31 8.63 5.89 -2.24
CA SER A 31 9.21 5.63 -3.56
C SER A 31 8.53 4.47 -4.29
N LEU A 32 8.12 3.41 -3.58
CA LEU A 32 7.36 2.32 -4.16
C LEU A 32 5.98 2.79 -4.65
N VAL A 33 5.26 3.58 -3.84
CA VAL A 33 3.97 4.16 -4.24
C VAL A 33 4.14 5.00 -5.50
N GLU A 34 5.14 5.88 -5.56
CA GLU A 34 5.41 6.70 -6.75
C GLU A 34 5.66 5.86 -8.00
N LYS A 35 6.47 4.79 -7.90
CA LYS A 35 6.72 3.86 -9.01
C LYS A 35 5.45 3.16 -9.44
N LEU A 36 4.68 2.60 -8.50
CA LEU A 36 3.44 1.88 -8.82
C LEU A 36 2.41 2.82 -9.45
N THR A 37 2.23 4.03 -8.92
CA THR A 37 1.35 5.06 -9.50
C THR A 37 1.77 5.40 -10.93
N PHE A 38 3.06 5.57 -11.18
CA PHE A 38 3.57 5.81 -12.53
C PHE A 38 3.20 4.68 -13.49
N VAL A 39 3.40 3.42 -13.08
CA VAL A 39 3.13 2.25 -13.93
C VAL A 39 1.63 2.07 -14.18
N PHE A 40 0.79 2.14 -13.15
CA PHE A 40 -0.65 1.94 -13.31
C PHE A 40 -1.33 3.05 -14.11
N ASN A 41 -0.71 4.23 -14.23
CA ASN A 41 -1.18 5.31 -15.10
C ASN A 41 -0.68 5.20 -16.54
N HIS A 42 0.19 4.24 -16.86
CA HIS A 42 0.63 3.98 -18.22
C HIS A 42 -0.53 3.35 -19.04
N PRO A 43 -0.67 3.65 -20.35
CA PRO A 43 -1.73 3.05 -21.18
C PRO A 43 -1.71 1.52 -21.19
N ASN A 44 -0.50 0.94 -21.20
CA ASN A 44 -0.27 -0.50 -21.14
C ASN A 44 0.54 -0.82 -19.88
N PRO A 45 -0.10 -0.96 -18.71
CA PRO A 45 0.61 -1.21 -17.47
C PRO A 45 1.25 -2.61 -17.44
N THR A 46 0.63 -3.61 -18.08
CA THR A 46 1.09 -5.01 -18.14
C THR A 46 2.43 -5.19 -18.88
N GLU A 47 2.79 -4.26 -19.76
CA GLU A 47 4.03 -4.31 -20.56
C GLU A 47 5.20 -3.60 -19.86
N HIS A 48 4.97 -2.96 -18.72
CA HIS A 48 6.00 -2.22 -18.02
C HIS A 48 7.01 -3.18 -17.36
N TYR A 49 8.31 -2.89 -17.50
CA TYR A 49 9.41 -3.75 -17.00
C TYR A 49 9.32 -4.07 -15.50
N LEU A 50 8.66 -3.22 -14.71
CA LEU A 50 8.44 -3.47 -13.28
C LEU A 50 7.53 -4.67 -12.99
N PHE A 51 6.73 -5.10 -13.97
CA PHE A 51 5.87 -6.28 -13.86
C PHE A 51 6.39 -7.45 -14.71
N GLU A 52 7.63 -7.35 -15.21
CA GLU A 52 8.29 -8.48 -15.84
C GLU A 52 8.39 -9.65 -14.84
N ASN A 53 7.96 -10.83 -15.25
CA ASN A 53 7.88 -12.03 -14.41
C ASN A 53 6.87 -11.97 -13.25
N VAL A 54 5.87 -11.09 -13.32
CA VAL A 54 4.75 -11.07 -12.36
C VAL A 54 3.48 -11.57 -13.05
N PRO A 55 3.25 -12.91 -13.10
CA PRO A 55 2.14 -13.49 -13.87
C PRO A 55 0.75 -13.05 -13.37
N GLU A 56 0.66 -12.60 -12.13
CA GLU A 56 -0.55 -12.04 -11.52
C GLU A 56 -0.91 -10.66 -12.08
N ILE A 57 0.04 -9.93 -12.68
CA ILE A 57 -0.20 -8.61 -13.30
C ILE A 57 -0.48 -8.79 -14.80
N ASN A 58 -1.54 -9.54 -15.09
CA ASN A 58 -2.18 -9.60 -16.39
C ASN A 58 -3.47 -8.75 -16.40
N GLU A 59 -4.17 -8.67 -17.53
CA GLU A 59 -5.40 -7.86 -17.64
C GLU A 59 -6.45 -8.20 -16.59
N GLU A 60 -6.68 -9.50 -16.32
CA GLU A 60 -7.64 -9.96 -15.32
C GLU A 60 -7.16 -9.61 -13.90
N GLY A 61 -5.88 -9.80 -13.62
CA GLY A 61 -5.28 -9.45 -12.35
C GLY A 61 -5.36 -7.96 -12.04
N ILE A 62 -5.07 -7.10 -13.02
CA ILE A 62 -5.24 -5.65 -12.88
C ILE A 62 -6.70 -5.30 -12.64
N LYS A 63 -7.62 -5.87 -13.43
CA LYS A 63 -9.06 -5.66 -13.23
C LYS A 63 -9.50 -6.06 -11.82
N ASN A 64 -9.00 -7.19 -11.31
CA ASN A 64 -9.27 -7.64 -9.96
C ASN A 64 -8.72 -6.67 -8.91
N ILE A 65 -7.48 -6.20 -9.05
CA ILE A 65 -6.89 -5.19 -8.15
C ILE A 65 -7.76 -3.92 -8.13
N LEU A 66 -8.13 -3.42 -9.30
CA LEU A 66 -8.93 -2.19 -9.44
C LEU A 66 -10.35 -2.37 -8.89
N SER A 67 -10.91 -3.59 -8.93
CA SER A 67 -12.24 -3.87 -8.37
C SER A 67 -12.34 -3.58 -6.87
N PHE A 68 -11.23 -3.70 -6.14
CA PHE A 68 -11.17 -3.42 -4.71
C PHE A 68 -10.77 -1.98 -4.38
N TYR A 69 -10.47 -1.15 -5.38
CA TYR A 69 -9.88 0.18 -5.16
C TYR A 69 -10.78 1.08 -4.29
N GLU A 70 -12.06 1.20 -4.63
CA GLU A 70 -12.99 2.05 -3.88
C GLU A 70 -13.23 1.51 -2.45
N THR A 71 -13.38 0.20 -2.29
CA THR A 71 -13.53 -0.43 -0.97
C THR A 71 -12.27 -0.25 -0.12
N GLY A 72 -11.08 -0.43 -0.72
CA GLY A 72 -9.80 -0.20 -0.07
C GLY A 72 -9.63 1.25 0.37
N LYS A 73 -10.00 2.21 -0.49
CA LYS A 73 -9.95 3.64 -0.19
C LYS A 73 -10.82 4.00 1.02
N LEU A 74 -12.06 3.52 1.06
CA LEU A 74 -12.95 3.70 2.22
C LEU A 74 -12.32 3.13 3.49
N ARG A 75 -11.77 1.91 3.40
CA ARG A 75 -11.11 1.29 4.56
C ARG A 75 -9.89 2.08 5.04
N PHE A 76 -9.10 2.65 4.13
CA PHE A 76 -7.98 3.51 4.49
C PHE A 76 -8.44 4.81 5.17
N GLN A 77 -9.54 5.42 4.71
CA GLN A 77 -10.11 6.60 5.35
C GLN A 77 -10.55 6.30 6.80
N GLU A 78 -11.22 5.16 7.03
CA GLU A 78 -11.58 4.71 8.38
C GLU A 78 -10.34 4.57 9.27
N VAL A 79 -9.28 3.91 8.78
CA VAL A 79 -8.03 3.73 9.53
C VAL A 79 -7.38 5.07 9.86
N LEU A 80 -7.43 6.06 8.97
CA LEU A 80 -6.93 7.41 9.24
C LEU A 80 -7.74 8.11 10.34
N GLU A 81 -9.06 8.04 10.28
CA GLU A 81 -9.96 8.61 11.29
C GLU A 81 -9.77 7.96 12.67
N GLU A 82 -9.55 6.65 12.73
CA GLU A 82 -9.32 5.90 13.97
C GLU A 82 -7.91 6.13 14.54
N ASP A 83 -6.86 5.91 13.76
CA ASP A 83 -5.48 5.81 14.26
C ASP A 83 -4.71 7.13 14.24
N VAL A 84 -5.03 8.04 13.31
CA VAL A 84 -4.30 9.30 13.10
C VAL A 84 -5.07 10.48 13.67
N TYR A 85 -6.29 10.70 13.17
CA TYR A 85 -7.11 11.85 13.61
C TYR A 85 -7.77 11.60 14.96
N LYS A 86 -7.97 10.33 15.34
CA LYS A 86 -8.64 9.92 16.58
C LYS A 86 -10.04 10.51 16.72
N THR A 87 -10.72 10.73 15.59
CA THR A 87 -12.09 11.27 15.52
C THR A 87 -13.14 10.17 15.67
N LYS A 88 -12.75 8.91 15.46
CA LYS A 88 -13.59 7.71 15.68
C LYS A 88 -12.92 6.75 16.66
N PRO A 89 -13.71 6.01 17.47
CA PRO A 89 -13.18 4.94 18.30
C PRO A 89 -12.64 3.81 17.44
N GLN A 90 -11.59 3.14 17.90
CA GLN A 90 -11.00 2.01 17.19
C GLN A 90 -11.98 0.84 17.18
N THR A 91 -12.45 0.44 16.00
CA THR A 91 -13.27 -0.77 15.87
C THR A 91 -12.38 -2.02 15.87
N SER A 92 -12.41 -2.77 16.98
CA SER A 92 -11.80 -4.11 17.04
C SER A 92 -12.64 -5.07 16.19
N LYS A 93 -12.25 -5.22 14.93
CA LYS A 93 -12.62 -6.36 14.09
C LYS A 93 -11.37 -7.19 13.89
#